data_AF-I7AP38-F1
#
_entry.id   AF-I7AP38-F1
#
_cell.length_a   1.000
_cell.length_b   1.000
_cell.length_c   1.000
_cell.angle_alpha   90.00
_cell.angle_beta   90.00
_cell.angle_gamma   90.00
#
_symmetry.space_group_name_H-M   'P 1'
#
loop_
_entity.id
_entity.type
_entity.pdbx_description
1 polymer ?
#
loop_
_entity_poly.entity_id
_entity_poly.type
_entity_poly.pdbx_seq_one_letter_code
_entity_poly.pdbx_strand_id
1 'polypeptide(L)'
;MQRHDIPGRESVKQDIFCLSMLRKELDIQKGCVIDQRTPLRVLHRRANLAREKKTCILECERKDVDGWIYCRIKLEASAGTYIKEFVNGDFGRTTPSLGSKENYYDLLELDVLRVEKKSIRDFLTRRIKLDIIRC
;
A
#
# COMPACT_ATOMS: atom_id res chain seq x y z
N MET A 1 20.96 38.12 32.18
CA MET A 1 20.85 36.77 32.78
C MET A 1 19.91 35.96 31.88
N GLN A 2 20.48 35.34 30.85
CA GLN A 2 19.74 34.60 29.82
C GLN A 2 19.27 33.27 30.39
N ARG A 3 17.98 32.94 30.21
CA ARG A 3 17.46 31.60 30.50
C ARG A 3 17.94 30.70 29.37
N HIS A 4 18.77 29.71 29.70
CA HIS A 4 19.12 28.65 28.78
C HIS A 4 17.93 27.70 28.67
N ASP A 5 17.25 27.74 27.53
CA ASP A 5 16.30 26.71 27.13
C ASP A 5 17.08 25.41 26.89
N ILE A 6 16.64 24.33 27.54
CA ILE A 6 17.19 22.98 27.38
C ILE A 6 16.24 22.22 26.44
N PRO A 7 16.58 21.98 25.16
CA PRO A 7 15.78 21.12 24.29
C PRO A 7 16.31 19.69 24.46
N GLY A 8 15.56 18.81 25.12
CA GLY A 8 16.11 17.46 25.34
C GLY A 8 15.18 16.37 25.84
N ARG A 9 13.85 16.56 25.85
CA ARG A 9 12.93 15.52 26.35
C ARG A 9 11.76 15.15 25.45
N GLU A 10 11.51 15.91 24.38
CA GLU A 10 10.45 15.60 23.42
C GLU A 10 10.93 14.74 22.24
N SER A 11 12.18 14.91 21.76
CA SER A 11 12.67 14.17 20.57
C SER A 11 12.71 12.65 20.77
N VAL A 12 13.07 12.19 21.98
CA VAL A 12 13.23 10.75 22.27
C VAL A 12 11.88 10.00 22.26
N LYS A 13 10.76 10.68 22.53
CA LYS A 13 9.42 10.06 22.43
C LYS A 13 8.93 9.98 20.98
N GLN A 14 9.29 10.95 20.13
CA GLN A 14 9.01 10.92 18.69
C GLN A 14 9.72 9.74 17.99
N ASP A 15 10.97 9.46 18.37
CA ASP A 15 11.77 8.39 17.77
C ASP A 15 11.25 6.98 18.12
N ILE A 16 10.77 6.79 19.36
CA ILE A 16 10.22 5.49 19.81
C ILE A 16 8.85 5.21 19.16
N PHE A 17 8.05 6.25 18.89
CA PHE A 17 6.75 6.08 18.24
C PHE A 17 6.90 5.70 16.75
N CYS A 18 7.90 6.28 16.07
CA CYS A 18 8.29 5.95 14.69
C CYS A 18 8.61 4.45 14.49
N LEU A 19 9.38 3.87 15.40
CA LEU A 19 9.84 2.48 15.31
C LEU A 19 8.70 1.45 15.45
N SER A 20 7.62 1.79 16.17
CA SER A 20 6.48 0.89 16.31
C SER A 20 5.59 0.86 15.05
N MET A 21 5.47 1.99 14.34
CA MET A 21 4.75 2.08 13.07
C MET A 21 5.48 1.31 11.96
N LEU A 22 6.82 1.42 11.92
CA LEU A 22 7.70 0.72 10.97
C LEU A 22 7.76 -0.80 11.18
N ARG A 23 7.22 -1.32 12.28
CA ARG A 23 7.17 -2.77 12.52
C ARG A 23 6.18 -3.46 11.59
N LYS A 24 5.10 -2.77 11.18
CA LYS A 24 4.26 -3.22 10.05
C LYS A 24 5.02 -3.17 8.74
N GLU A 25 5.88 -2.17 8.53
CA GLU A 25 6.71 -2.04 7.33
C GLU A 25 7.60 -3.26 7.12
N LEU A 26 8.16 -3.87 8.18
CA LEU A 26 9.04 -5.04 8.02
C LEU A 26 8.29 -6.29 7.48
N ASP A 27 7.03 -6.49 7.85
CA ASP A 27 6.18 -7.55 7.30
C ASP A 27 5.66 -7.18 5.90
N ILE A 28 5.31 -5.90 5.67
CA ILE A 28 4.86 -5.43 4.36
C ILE A 28 6.00 -5.39 3.32
N GLN A 29 7.25 -5.18 3.76
CA GLN A 29 8.46 -5.24 2.92
C GLN A 29 8.71 -6.65 2.36
N LYS A 30 8.20 -7.71 3.00
CA LYS A 30 8.29 -9.08 2.48
C LYS A 30 7.10 -9.46 1.59
N GLY A 31 6.18 -8.52 1.38
CA GLY A 31 4.90 -8.76 0.74
C GLY A 31 3.80 -9.06 1.75
N CYS A 32 2.67 -8.40 1.56
CA CYS A 32 1.48 -8.50 2.37
C CYS A 32 0.28 -8.91 1.52
N VAL A 33 -0.55 -9.78 2.09
CA VAL A 33 -1.88 -10.10 1.55
C VAL A 33 -2.87 -9.17 2.23
N ILE A 34 -3.66 -8.45 1.45
CA ILE A 34 -4.64 -7.48 1.91
C ILE A 34 -6.03 -7.80 1.39
N ASP A 35 -7.04 -7.60 2.22
CA ASP A 35 -8.44 -7.67 1.83
C ASP A 35 -8.95 -6.27 1.51
N GLN A 36 -9.27 -6.04 0.23
CA GLN A 36 -9.86 -4.79 -0.23
C GLN A 36 -11.31 -4.98 -0.61
N ARG A 37 -12.22 -4.37 0.14
CA ARG A 37 -13.58 -4.14 -0.34
C ARG A 37 -13.56 -3.07 -1.42
N THR A 38 -14.48 -3.19 -2.40
CA THR A 38 -14.66 -2.19 -3.46
C THR A 38 -14.70 -0.78 -2.86
N PRO A 39 -13.78 0.13 -3.23
CA PRO A 39 -13.69 1.44 -2.61
C PRO A 39 -14.97 2.25 -2.66
N LEU A 40 -15.24 3.04 -1.62
CA LEU A 40 -16.44 3.89 -1.56
C LEU A 40 -16.60 4.75 -2.83
N ARG A 41 -15.50 5.37 -3.29
CA ARG A 41 -15.50 6.25 -4.48
C ARG A 41 -15.85 5.56 -5.81
N VAL A 42 -15.87 4.22 -5.87
CA VAL A 42 -16.25 3.46 -7.08
C VAL A 42 -17.44 2.53 -6.86
N LEU A 43 -18.05 2.55 -5.66
CA LEU A 43 -19.19 1.68 -5.33
C LEU A 43 -20.38 1.89 -6.26
N HIS A 44 -20.58 3.10 -6.80
CA HIS A 44 -21.65 3.39 -7.74
C HIS A 44 -21.48 2.69 -9.10
N ARG A 45 -20.29 2.18 -9.42
CA ARG A 45 -19.98 1.53 -10.71
C ARG A 45 -19.59 0.07 -10.59
N ARG A 46 -19.33 -0.41 -9.37
CA ARG A 46 -18.74 -1.73 -9.11
C ARG A 46 -19.49 -2.39 -7.96
N ALA A 47 -19.80 -3.67 -8.12
CA ALA A 47 -20.38 -4.45 -7.04
C ALA A 47 -19.50 -4.43 -5.79
N ASN A 48 -20.13 -4.31 -4.62
CA ASN A 48 -19.48 -4.21 -3.31
C ASN A 48 -18.94 -5.58 -2.86
N LEU A 49 -17.70 -5.93 -3.25
CA LEU A 49 -17.06 -7.20 -2.91
C LEU A 49 -15.70 -6.98 -2.25
N ALA A 50 -15.36 -7.83 -1.29
CA ALA A 50 -14.00 -8.00 -0.77
C ALA A 50 -13.18 -8.85 -1.76
N ARG A 51 -11.93 -8.45 -2.00
CA ARG A 51 -10.98 -9.18 -2.84
C ARG A 51 -9.62 -9.19 -2.17
N GLU A 52 -9.04 -10.37 -2.11
CA GLU A 52 -7.64 -10.53 -1.75
C GLU A 52 -6.74 -9.87 -2.80
N LYS A 53 -5.76 -9.11 -2.34
CA LYS A 53 -4.74 -8.42 -3.13
C LYS A 53 -3.38 -8.63 -2.49
N LYS A 54 -2.33 -8.55 -3.31
CA LYS A 54 -0.94 -8.66 -2.84
C LYS A 54 -0.23 -7.34 -3.07
N THR A 55 0.51 -6.87 -2.08
CA THR A 55 1.31 -5.65 -2.14
C THR A 55 2.65 -5.86 -1.48
N CYS A 56 3.72 -5.29 -2.01
CA CYS A 56 5.05 -5.36 -1.43
C CYS A 56 5.68 -3.96 -1.45
N ILE A 57 6.12 -3.46 -0.30
CA ILE A 57 6.88 -2.20 -0.25
C ILE A 57 8.33 -2.50 -0.60
N LEU A 58 8.84 -1.81 -1.62
CA LEU A 58 10.22 -1.94 -2.09
C LEU A 58 11.14 -0.94 -1.39
N GLU A 59 10.70 0.31 -1.29
CA GLU A 59 11.47 1.42 -0.73
C GLU A 59 10.52 2.32 0.07
N CYS A 60 10.98 2.81 1.22
CA CYS A 60 10.28 3.80 2.02
C CYS A 60 11.28 4.85 2.52
N GLU A 61 11.01 6.12 2.24
CA GLU A 61 11.79 7.26 2.69
C GLU A 61 10.88 8.19 3.49
N ARG A 62 11.21 8.40 4.77
CA ARG A 62 10.52 9.35 5.65
C ARG A 62 11.21 10.71 5.61
N LYS A 63 10.42 11.78 5.59
CA LYS A 63 10.88 13.17 5.74
C LYS A 63 10.00 13.89 6.74
N ASP A 64 10.64 14.59 7.67
CA ASP A 64 9.97 15.46 8.61
C ASP A 64 10.22 16.92 8.20
N VAL A 65 9.16 17.64 7.85
CA VAL A 65 9.24 19.03 7.35
C VAL A 65 8.17 19.86 8.05
N ASP A 66 8.56 20.96 8.69
CA ASP A 66 7.65 21.90 9.37
C ASP A 66 6.66 21.24 10.36
N GLY A 67 7.11 20.19 11.04
CA GLY A 67 6.28 19.43 11.99
C GLY A 67 5.34 18.39 11.35
N TRP A 68 5.37 18.25 10.03
CA TRP A 68 4.63 17.23 9.28
C TRP A 68 5.53 16.06 8.90
N ILE A 69 4.94 14.86 8.90
CA ILE A 69 5.61 13.62 8.49
C ILE A 69 5.16 13.29 7.07
N TYR A 70 6.13 13.20 6.16
CA TYR A 70 5.93 12.76 4.78
C TYR A 70 6.64 11.43 4.56
N CYS A 71 5.99 10.53 3.84
CA CYS A 71 6.58 9.26 3.43
C CYS A 71 6.50 9.11 1.91
N ARG A 72 7.64 8.86 1.29
CA ARG A 72 7.71 8.45 -0.12
C ARG A 72 7.85 6.93 -0.16
N ILE A 73 6.85 6.27 -0.72
CA ILE A 73 6.79 4.81 -0.79
C ILE A 73 6.82 4.36 -2.24
N LYS A 74 7.74 3.45 -2.54
CA LYS A 74 7.73 2.68 -3.79
C LYS A 74 7.26 1.27 -3.47
N LEU A 75 6.25 0.81 -4.17
CA LEU A 75 5.64 -0.49 -3.92
C LEU A 75 5.27 -1.20 -5.22
N GLU A 76 5.18 -2.51 -5.15
CA GLU A 76 4.57 -3.37 -6.15
C GLU A 76 3.20 -3.84 -5.67
N ALA A 77 2.25 -3.96 -6.59
CA ALA A 77 0.90 -4.37 -6.26
C ALA A 77 0.31 -5.27 -7.34
N SER A 78 -0.51 -6.22 -6.91
CA SER A 78 -1.29 -7.08 -7.80
C SER A 78 -2.28 -6.28 -8.66
N ALA A 79 -2.71 -6.86 -9.78
CA ALA A 79 -3.66 -6.21 -10.67
C ALA A 79 -4.96 -5.79 -9.95
N GLY A 80 -5.37 -4.54 -10.16
CA GLY A 80 -6.60 -3.99 -9.61
C GLY A 80 -6.55 -3.72 -8.10
N THR A 81 -5.37 -3.64 -7.49
CA THR A 81 -5.20 -3.09 -6.15
C THR A 81 -5.52 -1.59 -6.16
N TYR A 82 -6.27 -1.15 -5.16
CA TYR A 82 -6.65 0.23 -4.96
C TYR A 82 -5.65 0.91 -4.01
N ILE A 83 -4.63 1.58 -4.57
CA ILE A 83 -3.50 2.11 -3.79
C ILE A 83 -3.92 3.21 -2.82
N LYS A 84 -4.80 4.14 -3.22
CA LYS A 84 -5.30 5.20 -2.33
C LYS A 84 -5.91 4.62 -1.06
N GLU A 85 -6.74 3.60 -1.24
CA GLU A 85 -7.43 2.92 -0.16
C GLU A 85 -6.53 2.00 0.66
N PHE A 86 -5.43 1.50 0.10
CA PHE A 86 -4.38 0.83 0.87
C PHE A 86 -3.62 1.81 1.79
N VAL A 87 -3.45 3.06 1.36
CA VAL A 87 -2.81 4.10 2.18
C VAL A 87 -3.74 4.55 3.32
N ASN A 88 -4.95 5.02 3.00
CA ASN A 88 -5.83 5.64 4.00
C ASN A 88 -6.80 4.66 4.71
N GLY A 89 -6.88 3.41 4.25
CA GLY A 89 -7.72 2.35 4.82
C GLY A 89 -9.20 2.38 4.41
N ASP A 90 -9.67 3.41 3.70
CA ASP A 90 -11.05 3.60 3.24
C ASP A 90 -12.09 3.32 4.36
N PHE A 91 -11.90 3.94 5.53
CA PHE A 91 -12.73 3.74 6.72
C PHE A 91 -12.83 2.26 7.18
N GLY A 92 -11.72 1.51 7.06
CA GLY A 92 -11.64 0.11 7.45
C GLY A 92 -12.10 -0.87 6.38
N ARG A 93 -12.29 -0.42 5.14
CA ARG A 93 -12.65 -1.28 4.00
C ARG A 93 -11.45 -1.96 3.35
N THR A 94 -10.24 -1.52 3.67
CA THR A 94 -8.98 -2.19 3.33
C THR A 94 -8.24 -2.62 4.59
N THR A 95 -7.97 -3.91 4.74
CA THR A 95 -7.22 -4.46 5.89
C THR A 95 -6.26 -5.57 5.46
N PRO A 96 -4.98 -5.52 5.87
CA PRO A 96 -4.32 -4.36 6.47
C PRO A 96 -4.18 -3.18 5.49
N SER A 97 -4.00 -1.99 6.04
CA SER A 97 -3.66 -0.74 5.33
C SER A 97 -2.51 -0.05 6.08
N LEU A 98 -1.91 0.97 5.45
CA LEU A 98 -0.90 1.81 6.10
C LEU A 98 -1.53 2.67 7.21
N GLY A 99 -2.69 3.25 6.92
CA GLY A 99 -3.59 3.88 7.87
C GLY A 99 -4.05 2.96 8.99
N SER A 100 -4.24 3.53 10.16
CA SER A 100 -4.95 2.90 11.26
C SER A 100 -5.91 3.89 11.92
N LYS A 101 -6.65 3.43 12.93
CA LYS A 101 -7.52 4.32 13.72
C LYS A 101 -6.70 5.34 14.52
N GLU A 102 -5.50 4.96 14.91
CA GLU A 102 -4.57 5.76 15.71
C GLU A 102 -3.76 6.73 14.84
N ASN A 103 -3.49 6.37 13.59
CA ASN A 103 -2.70 7.17 12.67
C ASN A 103 -3.32 7.21 11.28
N TYR A 104 -3.83 8.39 10.92
CA TYR A 104 -4.37 8.64 9.60
C TYR A 104 -3.25 9.01 8.63
N TYR A 105 -3.24 8.33 7.48
CA TYR A 105 -2.39 8.68 6.35
C TYR A 105 -3.28 9.05 5.17
N ASP A 106 -2.90 10.11 4.46
CA ASP A 106 -3.53 10.45 3.19
C ASP A 106 -2.49 10.43 2.06
N LEU A 107 -2.99 10.28 0.83
CA LEU A 107 -2.17 10.21 -0.36
C LEU A 107 -2.14 11.56 -1.06
N LEU A 108 -0.97 12.20 -1.04
CA LEU A 108 -0.73 13.47 -1.74
C LEU A 108 -0.53 13.27 -3.24
N GLU A 109 0.32 12.29 -3.60
CA GLU A 109 0.70 12.01 -4.98
C GLU A 109 0.76 10.50 -5.23
N LEU A 110 0.39 10.09 -6.46
CA LEU A 110 0.46 8.71 -6.90
C LEU A 110 0.81 8.67 -8.38
N ASP A 111 1.88 7.93 -8.69
CA ASP A 111 2.31 7.69 -10.06
C ASP A 111 2.54 6.19 -10.31
N VAL A 112 2.41 5.78 -11.57
CA VAL A 112 2.63 4.40 -12.02
C VAL A 112 3.97 4.31 -12.73
N LEU A 113 4.97 3.79 -12.02
CA LEU A 113 6.34 3.68 -12.55
C LEU A 113 6.47 2.61 -13.65
N ARG A 114 5.74 1.50 -13.52
CA ARG A 114 5.79 0.36 -14.46
C ARG A 114 4.50 -0.47 -14.39
N VAL A 115 4.12 -1.06 -15.52
CA VAL A 115 3.06 -2.07 -15.60
C VAL A 115 3.65 -3.35 -16.16
N GLU A 116 3.65 -4.42 -15.36
CA GLU A 116 4.09 -5.72 -15.83
C GLU A 116 3.03 -6.36 -16.74
N LYS A 117 3.48 -6.87 -17.89
CA LYS A 117 2.65 -7.61 -18.83
C LYS A 117 3.19 -9.03 -18.92
N LYS A 118 2.35 -10.01 -18.63
CA LYS A 118 2.65 -11.41 -18.93
C LYS A 118 2.37 -11.66 -20.41
N SER A 119 3.23 -12.43 -21.06
CA SER A 119 3.01 -12.84 -22.44
C SER A 119 1.80 -13.79 -22.48
N ILE A 120 1.02 -13.75 -23.56
CA ILE A 120 -0.05 -14.74 -23.80
C ILE A 120 0.52 -16.16 -23.67
N ARG A 121 1.80 -16.35 -24.05
CA ARG A 121 2.51 -17.63 -23.96
C ARG A 121 2.58 -18.16 -22.52
N ASP A 122 2.62 -17.29 -21.53
CA ASP A 122 2.68 -17.67 -20.11
C ASP A 122 1.36 -18.25 -19.60
N PHE A 123 0.26 -18.06 -20.35
CA PHE A 123 -1.07 -18.60 -20.03
C PHE A 123 -1.42 -19.85 -20.84
N LEU A 124 -0.59 -20.28 -21.80
CA LEU A 124 -0.80 -21.49 -22.60
C LEU A 124 -0.53 -22.74 -21.74
N THR A 125 -1.48 -23.11 -20.90
CA THR A 125 -1.36 -24.24 -19.96
C THR A 125 -1.60 -25.60 -20.64
N ARG A 126 -2.22 -25.63 -21.83
CA ARG A 126 -2.41 -26.86 -22.62
C ARG A 126 -2.32 -26.56 -24.11
N ARG A 127 -1.41 -27.23 -24.81
CA ARG A 127 -1.49 -27.38 -26.28
C ARG A 127 -2.69 -28.27 -26.57
N ILE A 128 -3.89 -27.69 -26.68
CA ILE A 128 -5.05 -28.42 -27.19
C ILE A 128 -4.77 -28.68 -28.67
N LYS A 129 -4.50 -29.94 -29.02
CA LYS A 129 -4.57 -30.37 -30.42
C LYS A 129 -6.05 -30.43 -30.77
N LEU A 130 -6.49 -29.51 -31.63
CA LEU A 130 -7.80 -29.64 -32.28
C LEU A 130 -7.63 -30.65 -33.40
N ASP A 131 -8.15 -31.85 -33.20
CA ASP A 131 -8.29 -32.80 -34.30
C ASP A 131 -9.37 -32.26 -35.24
N ILE A 132 -8.93 -31.71 -36.36
CA ILE A 132 -9.83 -31.26 -37.42
C ILE A 132 -10.40 -32.51 -38.06
N ILE A 133 -11.60 -32.90 -37.64
CA ILE A 133 -12.40 -33.88 -38.34
C ILE A 133 -12.83 -33.21 -39.65
N ARG A 134 -12.23 -33.63 -40.76
CA ARG A 134 -12.72 -33.29 -42.10
C ARG A 134 -13.94 -34.17 -42.35
N CYS A 135 -15.12 -33.56 -42.42
CA CYS A 135 -16.30 -34.17 -43.03
C CYS A 135 -16.11 -34.26 -44.54
#